data_AF-A0A4U7AWM1-F1
#
_entry.id   AF-A0A4U7AWM1-F1
#
_cell.length_a   1.000
_cell.length_b   1.000
_cell.length_c   1.000
_cell.angle_alpha   90.00
_cell.angle_beta   90.00
_cell.angle_gamma   90.00
#
_symmetry.space_group_name_H-M   'P 1'
#
loop_
_entity.id
_entity.type
_entity.pdbx_description
1 polymer ?
#
loop_
_entity_poly.entity_id
_entity_poly.type
_entity_poly.pdbx_seq_one_letter_code
_entity_poly.pdbx_strand_id
1 'polypeptide(L)'
;MSLPPTYTHEIASLEREVLKQNPQDVLQFCADHFQRRLASQRVEALLGQQHSSKTGSGMAEHSFPGGNPFSAGGNNANANSNMSRLEEEEEHDVFASPTSSKFPPSARNNSGGGPTAAAQSTFGNFGFTPGQGTRDEPPPSVTAGAMDTPQSFPSNYNLNRRTSVSAESLAPSGNEDSSWKPPKYPKTSEQENRLRAAVSQNFLFTHLDDEQSAQVLGALQERKIPAKDVSVITQGDVGDYFYVVESGIFDIYVSPTGKREPGPDGLGKKVGSSPAGSSFGELALMYNAPRAASVVSTGPSVLWQLDRITFRRILMDSAFQRRRMYESFLDSVPLLSTLTPYERSKIADALETKKYPANTTIIKEGDVGAHFYILESGSAAVFKRGQDDKLKDYKSGDYFGELALLNDKPRAASVISETEVKVAMLGKDGFQRLLGPVESIMRRNDPSKRGSDDVDPLSSS
;
A
#
# COMPACT_ATOMS: atom_id res chain seq x y z
N MET A 1 26.24 -12.89 28.41
CA MET A 1 26.08 -12.65 26.97
C MET A 1 27.31 -11.89 26.50
N SER A 2 28.09 -12.45 25.57
CA SER A 2 29.24 -11.75 24.99
C SER A 2 28.76 -10.79 23.92
N LEU A 3 29.21 -9.53 23.96
CA LEU A 3 28.93 -8.55 22.91
C LEU A 3 29.49 -9.04 21.56
N PRO A 4 28.86 -8.70 20.42
CA PRO A 4 29.39 -9.06 19.12
C PRO A 4 30.81 -8.51 18.92
N PRO A 5 31.68 -9.20 18.17
CA PRO A 5 33.11 -8.87 18.06
C PRO A 5 33.39 -7.49 17.44
N THR A 6 32.43 -6.93 16.71
CA THR A 6 32.49 -5.57 16.16
C THR A 6 32.39 -4.50 17.25
N TYR A 7 31.55 -4.72 18.26
CA TYR A 7 31.39 -3.80 19.39
C TYR A 7 32.62 -3.80 20.29
N THR A 8 33.21 -4.97 20.53
CA THR A 8 34.42 -5.07 21.35
C THR A 8 35.60 -4.35 20.70
N HIS A 9 35.71 -4.39 19.37
CA HIS A 9 36.73 -3.65 18.63
C HIS A 9 36.55 -2.13 18.72
N GLU A 10 35.32 -1.62 18.55
CA GLU A 10 35.05 -0.17 18.64
C GLU A 10 35.26 0.36 20.08
N ILE A 11 34.87 -0.41 21.09
CA ILE A 11 35.13 -0.06 22.50
C ILE A 11 36.65 -0.02 22.77
N ALA A 12 37.41 -1.01 22.32
CA ALA A 12 38.86 -1.01 22.48
C ALA A 12 39.56 0.15 21.73
N SER A 13 39.00 0.58 20.60
CA SER A 13 39.48 1.75 19.86
C SER A 13 39.24 3.04 20.64
N LEU A 14 38.04 3.22 21.20
CA LEU A 14 37.70 4.36 22.04
C LEU A 14 38.57 4.40 23.30
N GLU A 15 38.73 3.29 24.01
CA GLU A 15 39.58 3.20 25.20
C GLU A 15 41.02 3.63 24.91
N ARG A 16 41.57 3.20 23.77
CA ARG A 16 42.91 3.62 23.35
C ARG A 16 43.00 5.13 23.11
N GLU A 17 41.98 5.73 22.51
CA GLU A 17 41.96 7.18 22.25
C GLU A 17 41.77 8.01 23.51
N VAL A 18 40.94 7.55 24.44
CA VAL A 18 40.74 8.20 25.74
C VAL A 18 42.04 8.16 26.56
N LEU A 19 42.72 7.01 26.62
CA LEU A 19 44.01 6.89 27.30
C LEU A 19 45.10 7.76 26.67
N LYS A 20 45.06 7.92 25.35
CA LYS A 20 46.05 8.72 24.61
C LYS A 20 45.85 10.23 24.79
N GLN A 21 44.60 10.70 24.78
CA GLN A 21 44.29 12.13 24.78
C GLN A 21 43.96 12.68 26.17
N ASN A 22 43.69 11.80 27.14
CA ASN A 22 43.32 12.10 28.52
C ASN A 22 42.39 13.33 28.64
N PRO A 23 41.20 13.28 28.01
CA PRO A 23 40.32 14.43 27.92
C PRO A 23 39.74 14.79 29.30
N GLN A 24 39.61 16.09 29.56
CA GLN A 24 38.99 16.60 30.80
C GLN A 24 37.48 16.28 30.86
N ASP A 25 36.81 16.26 29.71
CA ASP A 25 35.42 15.83 29.57
C ASP A 25 35.37 14.54 28.73
N VAL A 26 35.32 13.41 29.43
CA VAL A 26 35.28 12.08 28.81
C VAL A 26 33.97 11.85 28.07
N LEU A 27 32.84 12.40 28.54
CA LEU A 27 31.53 12.16 27.93
C LEU A 27 31.41 12.90 26.59
N GLN A 28 31.81 14.17 26.55
CA GLN A 28 31.84 14.94 25.31
C GLN A 28 32.83 14.33 24.32
N PHE A 29 33.98 13.86 24.79
CA PHE A 29 34.98 13.18 23.96
C PHE A 29 34.42 11.90 23.30
N CYS A 30 33.70 11.07 24.07
CA CYS A 30 33.06 9.87 23.54
C CYS A 30 31.99 10.22 22.48
N ALA A 31 31.17 11.25 22.73
CA ALA A 31 30.16 11.70 21.77
C ALA A 31 30.79 12.15 20.45
N ASP A 32 31.84 12.96 20.51
CA ASP A 32 32.57 13.44 19.35
C ASP A 32 33.28 12.30 18.60
N HIS A 33 33.83 11.32 19.31
CA HIS A 33 34.49 10.15 18.72
C HIS A 33 33.51 9.36 17.85
N PHE A 34 32.32 9.02 18.35
CA PHE A 34 31.33 8.29 17.57
C PHE A 34 30.75 9.11 16.40
N GLN A 35 30.61 10.43 16.56
CA GLN A 35 30.18 11.29 15.45
C GLN A 35 31.22 11.34 14.32
N ARG A 36 32.52 11.43 14.65
CA ARG A 36 33.62 11.37 13.67
C ARG A 36 33.70 10.01 12.99
N ARG A 37 33.52 8.93 13.76
CA ARG A 37 33.48 7.56 13.23
C ARG A 37 32.34 7.37 12.24
N LEU A 38 31.13 7.80 12.59
CA LEU A 38 29.96 7.75 11.71
C LEU A 38 30.15 8.59 10.44
N ALA A 39 30.76 9.77 10.56
CA ALA A 39 31.09 10.60 9.41
C ALA A 39 32.08 9.90 8.46
N SER A 40 33.12 9.23 9.01
CA SER A 40 34.08 8.47 8.20
C SER A 40 33.43 7.31 7.43
N GLN A 41 32.52 6.56 8.08
CA GLN A 41 31.79 5.46 7.44
C GLN A 41 30.86 5.96 6.32
N ARG A 42 30.22 7.11 6.51
CA ARG A 42 29.39 7.74 5.45
C ARG A 42 30.23 8.13 4.23
N VAL A 43 31.43 8.65 4.44
CA VAL A 43 32.35 9.00 3.34
C VAL A 43 32.82 7.73 2.60
N GLU A 44 33.16 6.68 3.33
CA GLU A 44 33.58 5.39 2.77
C GLU A 44 32.46 4.73 1.95
N ALA A 45 31.21 4.73 2.44
CA ALA A 45 30.06 4.22 1.71
C ALA A 45 29.80 4.98 0.41
N LEU A 46 30.01 6.30 0.42
CA LEU A 46 29.81 7.18 -0.74
C LEU A 46 30.90 6.98 -1.80
N LEU A 47 32.16 6.75 -1.37
CA LEU A 47 33.27 6.36 -2.24
C LEU A 47 33.07 4.94 -2.83
N GLY A 48 32.51 4.01 -2.06
CA GLY A 48 32.16 2.67 -2.54
C GLY A 48 31.12 2.67 -3.66
N GLN A 49 30.12 3.56 -3.60
CA GLN A 49 29.14 3.74 -4.68
C GLN A 49 29.75 4.34 -5.96
N GLN A 50 30.79 5.17 -5.84
CA GLN A 50 31.48 5.74 -7.01
C GLN A 50 32.42 4.73 -7.72
N HIS A 51 32.96 3.75 -7.01
CA HIS A 51 33.79 2.69 -7.62
C HIS A 51 32.98 1.62 -8.36
N SER A 52 31.70 1.42 -8.02
CA SER A 52 30.77 0.56 -8.75
C SER A 52 30.38 1.12 -10.14
N SER A 53 30.54 2.43 -10.37
CA SER A 53 30.11 3.13 -11.59
C SER A 53 31.24 3.48 -12.59
N LYS A 54 32.45 2.92 -12.41
CA LYS A 54 33.64 3.22 -13.25
C LYS A 54 34.36 2.01 -13.87
N THR A 55 33.64 0.90 -14.09
CA THR A 55 34.05 -0.16 -15.02
C THR A 55 32.94 -0.40 -16.04
N GLY A 56 33.01 0.30 -17.17
CA GLY A 56 32.11 0.12 -18.32
C GLY A 56 31.67 1.40 -19.04
N SER A 57 32.61 2.24 -19.47
CA SER A 57 32.39 3.28 -20.50
C SER A 57 32.21 2.59 -21.87
N GLY A 58 31.27 2.89 -22.76
CA GLY A 58 30.23 3.92 -22.80
C GLY A 58 29.46 3.84 -24.14
N MET A 59 28.39 4.65 -24.22
CA MET A 59 27.70 5.23 -25.38
C MET A 59 26.18 5.14 -25.22
N ALA A 60 25.59 6.32 -25.07
CA ALA A 60 24.16 6.56 -25.10
C ALA A 60 23.62 6.36 -26.52
N GLU A 61 22.40 5.82 -26.65
CA GLU A 61 21.28 6.55 -27.25
C GLU A 61 19.99 5.70 -27.37
N HIS A 62 18.88 6.36 -26.98
CA HIS A 62 17.51 6.30 -27.51
C HIS A 62 16.52 5.16 -27.21
N SER A 63 15.31 5.65 -26.90
CA SER A 63 13.96 5.09 -27.11
C SER A 63 13.25 4.33 -25.97
N PHE A 64 12.32 5.05 -25.32
CA PHE A 64 11.04 4.57 -24.78
C PHE A 64 10.23 3.76 -25.83
N PRO A 65 9.06 3.13 -25.53
CA PRO A 65 8.47 2.61 -24.28
C PRO A 65 7.86 1.17 -24.42
N GLY A 66 7.58 0.48 -23.31
CA GLY A 66 6.48 -0.49 -23.16
C GLY A 66 6.49 -1.80 -23.99
N GLY A 67 6.46 -2.96 -23.31
CA GLY A 67 6.16 -4.24 -23.96
C GLY A 67 6.30 -5.44 -23.01
N ASN A 68 5.21 -6.17 -22.87
CA ASN A 68 4.91 -7.16 -21.83
C ASN A 68 5.82 -8.42 -21.82
N PRO A 69 5.78 -9.20 -20.72
CA PRO A 69 6.72 -10.25 -20.39
C PRO A 69 6.17 -11.64 -20.76
N PHE A 70 6.55 -12.22 -21.89
CA PHE A 70 6.48 -13.68 -22.10
C PHE A 70 7.37 -14.05 -23.28
N SER A 71 8.56 -14.59 -23.03
CA SER A 71 9.13 -15.61 -23.91
C SER A 71 10.17 -16.43 -23.18
N ALA A 72 10.06 -17.73 -23.38
CA ALA A 72 10.75 -18.80 -22.71
C ALA A 72 12.07 -19.19 -23.41
N GLY A 73 12.89 -19.94 -22.67
CA GLY A 73 14.01 -20.73 -23.18
C GLY A 73 15.37 -20.07 -22.94
N GLY A 74 16.38 -20.71 -22.37
CA GLY A 74 16.53 -22.10 -21.95
C GLY A 74 18.00 -22.35 -21.61
N ASN A 75 18.21 -23.36 -20.77
CA ASN A 75 19.42 -24.18 -20.57
C ASN A 75 20.70 -23.59 -19.93
N ASN A 76 20.86 -24.03 -18.66
CA ASN A 76 21.85 -25.02 -18.18
C ASN A 76 23.32 -24.58 -18.01
N ALA A 77 23.79 -24.51 -16.75
CA ALA A 77 24.73 -25.50 -16.17
C ALA A 77 25.31 -25.04 -14.81
N ASN A 78 24.96 -25.80 -13.78
CA ASN A 78 25.82 -26.37 -12.73
C ASN A 78 26.98 -25.54 -12.12
N ALA A 79 26.88 -25.19 -10.82
CA ALA A 79 27.91 -25.48 -9.83
C ALA A 79 27.45 -25.19 -8.38
N ASN A 80 27.78 -26.14 -7.52
CA ASN A 80 27.56 -26.29 -6.09
C ASN A 80 28.28 -25.22 -5.23
N SER A 81 27.61 -24.59 -4.25
CA SER A 81 28.25 -24.21 -2.96
C SER A 81 27.26 -23.67 -1.92
N ASN A 82 27.16 -24.42 -0.81
CA ASN A 82 26.90 -24.03 0.58
C ASN A 82 25.96 -22.86 0.93
N MET A 83 24.84 -23.24 1.55
CA MET A 83 23.96 -22.42 2.38
C MET A 83 24.71 -21.80 3.57
N SER A 84 24.51 -20.50 3.77
CA SER A 84 24.54 -19.85 5.08
C SER A 84 23.11 -19.39 5.44
N ARG A 85 22.67 -19.87 6.59
CA ARG A 85 21.40 -19.62 7.28
C ARG A 85 21.31 -18.13 7.66
N LEU A 86 20.31 -17.42 7.15
CA LEU A 86 19.97 -16.06 7.59
C LEU A 86 19.16 -16.17 8.88
N GLU A 87 19.69 -15.60 9.96
CA GLU A 87 18.94 -15.27 11.17
C GLU A 87 18.20 -13.96 10.89
N GLU A 88 16.87 -13.98 11.02
CA GLU A 88 16.03 -12.78 10.94
C GLU A 88 16.16 -12.02 12.26
N GLU A 89 16.68 -10.79 12.20
CA GLU A 89 16.68 -9.86 13.31
C GLU A 89 15.26 -9.31 13.53
N GLU A 90 14.73 -9.43 14.74
CA GLU A 90 13.49 -8.75 15.16
C GLU A 90 13.69 -7.22 15.10
N GLU A 91 13.19 -6.58 14.05
CA GLU A 91 13.08 -5.12 13.99
C GLU A 91 11.93 -4.64 14.89
N HIS A 92 12.28 -4.10 16.05
CA HIS A 92 11.38 -3.24 16.83
C HIS A 92 11.19 -1.90 16.09
N ASP A 93 10.12 -1.81 15.29
CA ASP A 93 9.69 -0.57 14.63
C ASP A 93 9.25 0.48 15.66
N VAL A 94 10.11 1.46 15.92
CA VAL A 94 9.73 2.74 16.55
C VAL A 94 9.69 3.81 15.45
N PHE A 95 8.73 3.70 14.52
CA PHE A 95 8.48 4.73 13.53
C PHE A 95 7.66 5.88 14.15
N ALA A 96 8.36 6.95 14.54
CA ALA A 96 7.73 8.25 14.75
C ALA A 96 7.53 8.94 13.38
N SER A 97 6.26 9.22 13.05
CA SER A 97 5.86 9.97 11.84
C SER A 97 6.52 11.36 11.79
N PRO A 98 6.99 11.84 10.62
CA PRO A 98 7.74 13.10 10.48
C PRO A 98 6.88 14.37 10.63
N THR A 99 5.66 14.28 11.15
CA THR A 99 4.74 15.42 11.31
C THR A 99 4.47 15.81 12.76
N SER A 100 5.28 15.39 13.74
CA SER A 100 5.08 15.82 15.14
C SER A 100 5.77 17.18 15.41
N SER A 101 4.99 18.25 15.40
CA SER A 101 5.41 19.55 15.93
C SER A 101 5.25 19.60 17.45
N LYS A 102 6.26 19.13 18.20
CA LYS A 102 6.37 19.34 19.65
C LYS A 102 7.84 19.49 20.09
N PHE A 103 8.28 20.74 20.26
CA PHE A 103 9.48 21.06 21.05
C PHE A 103 9.10 21.11 22.55
N PRO A 104 9.91 20.54 23.47
CA PRO A 104 9.64 20.63 24.90
C PRO A 104 10.05 22.02 25.46
N PRO A 105 9.29 22.63 26.38
CA PRO A 105 9.72 23.84 27.06
C PRO A 105 10.68 23.49 28.21
N SER A 106 11.77 24.24 28.31
CA SER A 106 12.70 24.18 29.43
C SER A 106 12.05 24.75 30.71
N ALA A 107 12.01 23.94 31.75
CA ALA A 107 11.56 24.32 33.08
C ALA A 107 12.52 25.32 33.76
N ARG A 108 11.98 26.39 34.35
CA ARG A 108 12.56 27.02 35.54
C ARG A 108 11.47 27.54 36.46
N ASN A 109 11.60 27.15 37.72
CA ASN A 109 10.64 27.30 38.80
C ASN A 109 10.81 28.66 39.50
N ASN A 110 9.68 29.36 39.63
CA ASN A 110 9.17 30.20 40.74
C ASN A 110 10.12 31.04 41.63
N SER A 111 9.90 32.37 41.69
CA SER A 111 9.30 33.04 42.88
C SER A 111 9.26 34.58 42.77
N GLY A 112 8.07 35.16 42.94
CA GLY A 112 7.86 36.35 43.80
C GLY A 112 7.87 37.77 43.20
N GLY A 113 6.69 38.43 43.21
CA GLY A 113 6.52 39.86 43.52
C GLY A 113 6.50 40.85 42.35
N GLY A 114 5.34 41.50 42.11
CA GLY A 114 5.27 42.81 41.42
C GLY A 114 5.49 43.97 42.40
N PRO A 115 5.31 45.26 42.00
CA PRO A 115 4.96 45.81 40.69
C PRO A 115 5.83 47.03 40.24
N THR A 116 5.48 47.63 39.09
CA THR A 116 5.73 49.02 38.62
C THR A 116 6.82 49.32 37.57
N ALA A 117 6.35 50.03 36.52
CA ALA A 117 6.95 51.11 35.72
C ALA A 117 8.27 50.94 34.93
N ALA A 118 8.15 51.21 33.62
CA ALA A 118 9.06 51.95 32.73
C ALA A 118 10.59 51.86 32.95
N ALA A 119 11.31 51.34 31.94
CA ALA A 119 12.46 52.02 31.30
C ALA A 119 13.23 51.07 30.35
N GLN A 120 13.50 51.61 29.16
CA GLN A 120 14.74 51.54 28.37
C GLN A 120 15.69 50.34 28.59
N SER A 121 15.76 49.50 27.54
CA SER A 121 16.90 48.63 27.27
C SER A 121 18.13 49.45 26.86
N THR A 122 19.21 49.30 27.62
CA THR A 122 20.58 49.76 27.31
C THR A 122 21.49 48.53 27.34
N PHE A 123 22.09 48.13 26.22
CA PHE A 123 23.56 47.93 26.08
C PHE A 123 23.99 47.50 24.66
N GLY A 124 24.88 48.31 24.05
CA GLY A 124 25.91 47.96 23.03
C GLY A 124 25.44 47.46 21.65
N ASN A 125 25.39 48.23 20.56
CA ASN A 125 26.38 49.08 19.89
C ASN A 125 27.69 48.37 19.44
N PHE A 126 27.68 47.85 18.21
CA PHE A 126 28.80 47.97 17.27
C PHE A 126 28.23 48.38 15.91
N GLY A 127 28.32 49.67 15.60
CA GLY A 127 27.86 50.26 14.36
C GLY A 127 28.98 50.40 13.30
N PHE A 128 28.56 50.39 12.05
CA PHE A 128 29.22 51.09 10.95
C PHE A 128 28.14 51.94 10.25
N THR A 129 28.32 53.25 10.23
CA THR A 129 27.42 54.25 9.64
C THR A 129 28.00 54.77 8.32
N PRO A 130 27.17 55.17 7.33
CA PRO A 130 27.55 56.21 6.40
C PRO A 130 26.73 57.49 6.65
N GLY A 131 27.45 58.59 6.77
CA GLY A 131 26.92 59.92 7.04
C GLY A 131 26.15 60.55 5.88
N GLN A 132 25.26 61.45 6.27
CA GLN A 132 24.39 62.25 5.43
C GLN A 132 25.13 63.50 4.92
N GLY A 133 25.09 63.75 3.61
CA GLY A 133 25.52 64.99 2.97
C GLY A 133 24.53 65.36 1.87
N THR A 134 24.01 66.58 1.92
CA THR A 134 23.06 67.17 0.97
C THR A 134 23.80 67.92 -0.16
N ARG A 135 23.32 67.83 -1.42
CA ARG A 135 23.21 68.91 -2.44
C ARG A 135 22.99 68.39 -3.89
N ASP A 136 21.97 68.97 -4.53
CA ASP A 136 21.79 69.46 -5.93
C ASP A 136 22.12 68.61 -7.19
N GLU A 137 21.08 68.49 -8.04
CA GLU A 137 20.88 68.20 -9.51
C GLU A 137 21.98 67.70 -10.52
N PRO A 138 21.57 67.06 -11.66
CA PRO A 138 22.34 66.11 -12.54
C PRO A 138 23.04 66.80 -13.75
N PRO A 139 23.88 66.16 -14.66
CA PRO A 139 23.71 64.92 -15.47
C PRO A 139 25.09 64.22 -15.87
N PRO A 140 25.32 63.45 -16.99
CA PRO A 140 24.48 62.67 -17.91
C PRO A 140 24.88 61.17 -18.09
N SER A 141 24.00 60.46 -18.80
CA SER A 141 24.07 59.15 -19.46
C SER A 141 25.42 58.49 -19.77
N VAL A 142 25.53 57.19 -19.42
CA VAL A 142 25.98 56.13 -20.34
C VAL A 142 25.16 54.85 -20.11
N THR A 143 24.59 54.35 -21.21
CA THR A 143 23.77 53.15 -21.36
C THR A 143 24.59 51.86 -21.31
N ALA A 144 24.10 50.83 -20.61
CA ALA A 144 24.01 49.45 -21.12
C ALA A 144 23.33 48.51 -20.12
N GLY A 145 22.30 47.78 -20.57
CA GLY A 145 21.90 46.49 -19.99
C GLY A 145 20.58 46.50 -19.23
N ALA A 146 19.51 46.16 -19.95
CA ALA A 146 18.18 45.90 -19.42
C ALA A 146 18.17 44.86 -18.29
N MET A 147 17.49 45.15 -17.19
CA MET A 147 16.84 44.14 -16.35
C MET A 147 15.63 44.78 -15.66
N ASP A 148 14.49 44.63 -16.32
CA ASP A 148 13.16 44.87 -15.76
C ASP A 148 12.87 43.87 -14.64
N THR A 149 12.38 44.39 -13.51
CA THR A 149 11.47 43.80 -12.52
C THR A 149 11.71 42.37 -11.99
N PRO A 150 11.74 42.14 -10.66
CA PRO A 150 11.62 40.79 -10.12
C PRO A 150 10.19 40.27 -10.36
N GLN A 151 9.99 39.46 -11.40
CA GLN A 151 8.77 38.67 -11.57
C GLN A 151 8.66 37.67 -10.41
N SER A 152 7.80 37.98 -9.44
CA SER A 152 7.36 37.01 -8.45
C SER A 152 6.52 35.94 -9.14
N PHE A 153 7.00 34.68 -9.09
CA PHE A 153 6.22 33.55 -9.58
C PHE A 153 4.89 33.45 -8.80
N PRO A 154 3.76 33.13 -9.47
CA PRO A 154 2.49 32.92 -8.78
C PRO A 154 2.62 31.86 -7.68
N SER A 155 1.91 32.03 -6.57
CA SER A 155 1.96 31.13 -5.40
C SER A 155 1.63 29.66 -5.70
N ASN A 156 1.04 29.40 -6.86
CA ASN A 156 0.68 28.07 -7.36
C ASN A 156 1.62 27.54 -8.45
N TYR A 157 2.78 28.18 -8.69
CA TYR A 157 3.76 27.72 -9.66
C TYR A 157 4.49 26.48 -9.13
N ASN A 158 3.84 25.34 -9.27
CA ASN A 158 4.43 24.05 -9.00
C ASN A 158 5.27 23.68 -10.23
N LEU A 159 6.61 23.72 -10.11
CA LEU A 159 7.60 23.44 -11.18
C LEU A 159 7.57 21.97 -11.66
N ASN A 160 6.41 21.43 -11.98
CA ASN A 160 6.19 20.01 -12.25
C ASN A 160 6.71 19.08 -11.14
N ARG A 161 6.83 19.59 -9.89
CA ARG A 161 7.17 18.74 -8.74
C ARG A 161 5.95 17.91 -8.37
N ARG A 162 6.15 16.60 -8.24
CA ARG A 162 5.11 15.67 -7.78
C ARG A 162 4.72 16.03 -6.35
N THR A 163 3.44 16.24 -6.10
CA THR A 163 2.89 16.48 -4.77
C THR A 163 2.33 15.20 -4.19
N SER A 164 2.51 15.00 -2.88
CA SER A 164 1.89 13.88 -2.17
C SER A 164 0.37 14.05 -2.10
N VAL A 165 -0.36 12.93 -2.15
CA VAL A 165 -1.80 12.88 -1.89
C VAL A 165 -2.06 11.90 -0.75
N SER A 166 -3.02 12.23 0.11
CA SER A 166 -3.48 11.35 1.19
C SER A 166 -5.00 11.35 1.23
N ALA A 167 -5.57 10.26 1.74
CA ALA A 167 -6.98 10.17 2.07
C ALA A 167 -7.14 10.10 3.60
N GLU A 168 -8.37 10.14 4.13
CA GLU A 168 -8.56 9.99 5.58
C GLU A 168 -8.10 8.60 6.06
N SER A 169 -7.63 8.53 7.30
CA SER A 169 -7.33 7.26 7.95
C SER A 169 -8.63 6.57 8.36
N LEU A 170 -8.79 5.31 8.01
CA LEU A 170 -9.89 4.45 8.44
C LEU A 170 -9.28 3.31 9.24
N ALA A 171 -9.73 3.11 10.48
CA ALA A 171 -9.24 2.05 11.34
C ALA A 171 -10.10 0.79 11.11
N PRO A 172 -9.56 -0.27 10.48
CA PRO A 172 -10.35 -1.48 10.18
C PRO A 172 -10.71 -2.30 11.44
N SER A 173 -9.97 -2.12 12.54
CA SER A 173 -10.08 -2.90 13.78
C SER A 173 -10.53 -2.08 15.00
N GLY A 174 -11.05 -0.86 14.80
CA GLY A 174 -11.61 -0.06 15.89
C GLY A 174 -12.87 -0.73 16.45
N ASN A 175 -12.80 -1.26 17.66
CA ASN A 175 -13.86 -2.01 18.36
C ASN A 175 -15.19 -1.25 18.56
N GLU A 176 -15.35 -0.02 18.06
CA GLU A 176 -16.62 0.74 18.11
C GLU A 176 -17.44 0.65 16.80
N ASP A 177 -16.84 0.10 15.73
CA ASP A 177 -17.37 0.21 14.37
C ASP A 177 -17.94 -1.11 13.80
N SER A 178 -18.12 -2.15 14.63
CA SER A 178 -18.71 -3.45 14.24
C SER A 178 -20.20 -3.39 13.89
N SER A 179 -20.85 -2.23 14.00
CA SER A 179 -22.28 -2.05 13.74
C SER A 179 -22.60 -1.28 12.46
N TRP A 180 -21.58 -0.72 11.78
CA TRP A 180 -21.84 0.03 10.57
C TRP A 180 -22.32 -0.89 9.46
N LYS A 181 -23.36 -0.45 8.78
CA LYS A 181 -23.87 -1.11 7.59
C LYS A 181 -23.86 -0.08 6.47
N PRO A 182 -23.48 -0.50 5.24
CA PRO A 182 -23.61 0.36 4.09
C PRO A 182 -25.03 0.93 4.03
N PRO A 183 -25.20 2.26 3.86
CA PRO A 183 -26.52 2.84 3.68
C PRO A 183 -27.17 2.21 2.47
N LYS A 184 -28.48 1.96 2.55
CA LYS A 184 -29.24 1.37 1.44
C LYS A 184 -30.40 2.29 1.07
N TYR A 185 -30.31 2.88 -0.11
CA TYR A 185 -31.38 3.71 -0.66
C TYR A 185 -32.24 2.88 -1.63
N PRO A 186 -33.57 2.96 -1.52
CA PRO A 186 -34.48 2.18 -2.36
C PRO A 186 -34.33 2.58 -3.84
N LYS A 187 -34.25 1.59 -4.72
CA LYS A 187 -34.12 1.73 -6.18
C LYS A 187 -34.99 0.69 -6.87
N THR A 188 -35.48 1.00 -8.05
CA THR A 188 -36.14 0.01 -8.91
C THR A 188 -35.10 -0.87 -9.59
N SER A 189 -35.47 -2.10 -9.98
CA SER A 189 -34.57 -3.01 -10.70
C SER A 189 -34.05 -2.41 -12.01
N GLU A 190 -34.85 -1.58 -12.68
CA GLU A 190 -34.42 -0.85 -13.88
C GLU A 190 -33.36 0.21 -13.59
N GLN A 191 -33.51 0.97 -12.50
CA GLN A 191 -32.51 1.94 -12.06
C GLN A 191 -31.20 1.26 -11.69
N GLU A 192 -31.25 0.13 -10.96
CA GLU A 192 -30.06 -0.65 -10.63
C GLU A 192 -29.33 -1.16 -11.88
N ASN A 193 -30.07 -1.61 -12.90
CA ASN A 193 -29.47 -2.08 -14.15
C ASN A 193 -28.79 -0.93 -14.93
N ARG A 194 -29.42 0.25 -15.01
CA ARG A 194 -28.81 1.43 -15.62
C ARG A 194 -27.57 1.90 -14.87
N LEU A 195 -27.63 1.92 -13.54
CA LEU A 195 -26.49 2.26 -12.69
C LEU A 195 -25.32 1.29 -12.89
N ARG A 196 -25.60 -0.03 -12.90
CA ARG A 196 -24.60 -1.07 -13.15
C ARG A 196 -23.92 -0.87 -14.52
N ALA A 197 -24.71 -0.56 -15.56
CA ALA A 197 -24.16 -0.26 -16.87
C ALA A 197 -23.29 1.02 -16.86
N ALA A 198 -23.75 2.09 -16.21
CA ALA A 198 -23.05 3.38 -16.14
C ALA A 198 -21.69 3.28 -15.42
N VAL A 199 -21.60 2.51 -14.33
CA VAL A 199 -20.35 2.36 -13.58
C VAL A 199 -19.42 1.27 -14.12
N SER A 200 -19.90 0.40 -15.01
CA SER A 200 -19.12 -0.75 -15.53
C SER A 200 -17.81 -0.35 -16.23
N GLN A 201 -17.79 0.83 -16.86
CA GLN A 201 -16.63 1.36 -17.57
C GLN A 201 -15.63 2.10 -16.65
N ASN A 202 -16.00 2.29 -15.37
CA ASN A 202 -15.18 3.02 -14.42
C ASN A 202 -14.19 2.07 -13.73
N PHE A 203 -12.90 2.43 -13.76
CA PHE A 203 -11.81 1.62 -13.22
C PHE A 203 -11.96 1.31 -11.72
N LEU A 204 -12.66 2.15 -10.96
CA LEU A 204 -12.93 1.93 -9.54
C LEU A 204 -13.91 0.77 -9.28
N PHE A 205 -14.69 0.39 -10.29
CA PHE A 205 -15.76 -0.59 -10.18
C PHE A 205 -15.46 -1.89 -10.90
N THR A 206 -14.46 -1.91 -11.81
CA THR A 206 -14.11 -3.08 -12.63
C THR A 206 -13.62 -4.28 -11.81
N HIS A 207 -13.01 -4.05 -10.64
CA HIS A 207 -12.41 -5.11 -9.81
C HIS A 207 -13.22 -5.43 -8.54
N LEU A 208 -14.46 -4.96 -8.46
CA LEU A 208 -15.34 -5.28 -7.34
C LEU A 208 -15.99 -6.65 -7.55
N ASP A 209 -16.10 -7.44 -6.48
CA ASP A 209 -16.93 -8.64 -6.50
C ASP A 209 -18.43 -8.27 -6.51
N ASP A 210 -19.29 -9.26 -6.78
CA ASP A 210 -20.73 -9.04 -6.94
C ASP A 210 -21.38 -8.46 -5.67
N GLU A 211 -20.91 -8.87 -4.49
CA GLU A 211 -21.43 -8.40 -3.21
C GLU A 211 -21.01 -6.94 -2.97
N GLN A 212 -19.74 -6.62 -3.20
CA GLN A 212 -19.21 -5.26 -3.13
C GLN A 212 -19.92 -4.34 -4.11
N SER A 213 -20.08 -4.77 -5.36
CA SER A 213 -20.82 -4.01 -6.37
C SER A 213 -22.26 -3.75 -5.92
N ALA A 214 -22.96 -4.76 -5.40
CA ALA A 214 -24.32 -4.60 -4.89
C ALA A 214 -24.40 -3.63 -3.70
N GLN A 215 -23.46 -3.69 -2.77
CA GLN A 215 -23.39 -2.79 -1.61
C GLN A 215 -23.14 -1.33 -2.06
N VAL A 216 -22.19 -1.11 -2.98
CA VAL A 216 -21.89 0.23 -3.50
C VAL A 216 -23.08 0.81 -4.29
N LEU A 217 -23.70 0.01 -5.16
CA LEU A 217 -24.89 0.43 -5.90
C LEU A 217 -26.08 0.70 -4.97
N GLY A 218 -26.22 -0.08 -3.88
CA GLY A 218 -27.19 0.15 -2.82
C GLY A 218 -26.98 1.49 -2.08
N ALA A 219 -25.72 1.88 -1.89
CA ALA A 219 -25.32 3.09 -1.18
C ALA A 219 -25.42 4.40 -1.99
N LEU A 220 -25.62 4.32 -3.31
CA LEU A 220 -25.87 5.51 -4.14
C LEU A 220 -27.18 6.19 -3.71
N GLN A 221 -27.09 7.47 -3.33
CA GLN A 221 -28.22 8.29 -2.92
C GLN A 221 -28.73 9.14 -4.09
N GLU A 222 -30.04 9.21 -4.26
CA GLU A 222 -30.64 10.09 -5.27
C GLU A 222 -30.50 11.57 -4.87
N ARG A 223 -30.05 12.40 -5.80
CA ARG A 223 -29.99 13.86 -5.68
C ARG A 223 -30.69 14.51 -6.87
N LYS A 224 -31.82 15.16 -6.59
CA LYS A 224 -32.58 15.92 -7.59
C LYS A 224 -32.02 17.31 -7.77
N ILE A 225 -31.89 17.74 -9.02
CA ILE A 225 -31.47 19.08 -9.42
C ILE A 225 -32.69 19.78 -10.04
N PRO A 226 -33.32 20.74 -9.36
CA PRO A 226 -34.63 21.25 -9.76
C PRO A 226 -34.61 22.23 -10.94
N ALA A 227 -33.46 22.83 -11.25
CA ALA A 227 -33.34 23.89 -12.25
C ALA A 227 -32.04 23.78 -13.07
N LYS A 228 -31.99 24.55 -14.15
CA LYS A 228 -30.76 24.79 -14.92
C LYS A 228 -29.77 25.66 -14.13
N ASP A 229 -28.51 25.66 -14.57
CA ASP A 229 -27.42 26.49 -14.06
C ASP A 229 -27.06 26.22 -12.58
N VAL A 230 -27.42 25.04 -12.06
CA VAL A 230 -27.06 24.61 -10.71
C VAL A 230 -25.67 23.97 -10.74
N SER A 231 -24.71 24.56 -10.01
CA SER A 231 -23.37 24.00 -9.83
C SER A 231 -23.40 22.80 -8.89
N VAL A 232 -23.07 21.62 -9.41
CA VAL A 232 -22.96 20.37 -8.63
C VAL A 232 -21.57 20.25 -8.03
N ILE A 233 -20.55 20.64 -8.80
CA ILE A 233 -19.14 20.64 -8.41
C ILE A 233 -18.57 22.00 -8.77
N THR A 234 -17.77 22.57 -7.87
CA THR A 234 -16.98 23.78 -8.15
C THR A 234 -15.51 23.42 -8.16
N GLN A 235 -14.78 23.89 -9.18
CA GLN A 235 -13.34 23.69 -9.30
C GLN A 235 -12.59 24.33 -8.12
N GLY A 236 -11.62 23.59 -7.57
CA GLY A 236 -10.83 24.01 -6.42
C GLY A 236 -11.42 23.61 -5.06
N ASP A 237 -12.71 23.26 -4.99
CA ASP A 237 -13.32 22.77 -3.76
C ASP A 237 -12.83 21.36 -3.44
N VAL A 238 -12.93 20.99 -2.16
CA VAL A 238 -12.69 19.62 -1.71
C VAL A 238 -13.79 18.71 -2.26
N GLY A 239 -13.40 17.60 -2.87
CA GLY A 239 -14.33 16.63 -3.43
C GLY A 239 -14.65 15.50 -2.47
N ASP A 240 -15.92 15.37 -2.08
CA ASP A 240 -16.35 14.29 -1.17
C ASP A 240 -17.21 13.21 -1.83
N TYR A 241 -17.77 13.52 -3.00
CA TYR A 241 -18.75 12.67 -3.68
C TYR A 241 -18.35 12.30 -5.10
N PHE A 242 -18.75 11.11 -5.51
CA PHE A 242 -18.84 10.66 -6.89
C PHE A 242 -20.28 10.77 -7.38
N TYR A 243 -20.48 11.13 -8.65
CA TYR A 243 -21.80 11.30 -9.23
C TYR A 243 -22.00 10.46 -10.49
N VAL A 244 -23.18 9.87 -10.62
CA VAL A 244 -23.66 9.19 -11.84
C VAL A 244 -24.92 9.90 -12.33
N VAL A 245 -24.99 10.18 -13.63
CA VAL A 245 -26.13 10.89 -14.22
C VAL A 245 -27.27 9.92 -14.51
N GLU A 246 -28.38 10.04 -13.79
CA GLU A 246 -29.60 9.27 -14.07
C GLU A 246 -30.37 9.90 -15.25
N SER A 247 -30.56 11.22 -15.21
CA SER A 247 -31.26 11.97 -16.24
C SER A 247 -30.78 13.41 -16.33
N GLY A 248 -30.91 14.00 -17.51
CA GLY A 248 -30.42 15.35 -17.82
C GLY A 248 -29.02 15.36 -18.41
N ILE A 249 -28.46 16.56 -18.54
CA ILE A 249 -27.13 16.81 -19.11
C ILE A 249 -26.40 17.81 -18.20
N PHE A 250 -25.12 17.55 -17.98
CA PHE A 250 -24.25 18.40 -17.17
C PHE A 250 -23.07 18.89 -17.99
N ASP A 251 -22.82 20.19 -17.99
CA ASP A 251 -21.70 20.79 -18.69
C ASP A 251 -20.50 20.93 -17.75
N ILE A 252 -19.32 20.59 -18.26
CA ILE A 252 -18.05 20.60 -17.53
C ILE A 252 -17.24 21.80 -17.98
N TYR A 253 -16.80 22.61 -17.02
CA TYR A 253 -16.02 23.82 -17.24
C TYR A 253 -14.70 23.76 -16.47
N VAL A 254 -13.63 24.26 -17.09
CA VAL A 254 -12.31 24.35 -16.47
C VAL A 254 -11.81 25.78 -16.57
N SER A 255 -11.56 26.37 -15.41
CA SER A 255 -10.86 27.65 -15.25
C SER A 255 -9.35 27.43 -15.36
N PRO A 256 -8.64 28.23 -16.17
CA PRO A 256 -7.17 28.19 -16.27
C PRO A 256 -6.45 28.46 -14.94
N THR A 257 -7.09 29.20 -14.03
CA THR A 257 -6.48 29.58 -12.74
C THR A 257 -6.61 28.50 -11.66
N GLY A 258 -7.27 27.38 -11.98
CA GLY A 258 -7.43 26.25 -11.07
C GLY A 258 -8.52 26.44 -10.00
N LYS A 259 -9.21 27.59 -10.00
CA LYS A 259 -10.31 27.93 -9.08
C LYS A 259 -11.39 28.70 -9.83
N ARG A 260 -12.61 28.69 -9.29
CA ARG A 260 -13.70 29.53 -9.79
C ARG A 260 -13.44 30.99 -9.44
N GLU A 261 -13.54 31.87 -10.45
CA GLU A 261 -13.39 33.31 -10.26
C GLU A 261 -14.76 34.02 -10.17
N PRO A 262 -14.85 35.19 -9.51
CA PRO A 262 -16.04 36.02 -9.55
C PRO A 262 -16.23 36.66 -10.94
N GLY A 263 -17.43 36.55 -11.52
CA GLY A 263 -17.78 37.16 -12.81
C GLY A 263 -18.44 36.19 -13.80
N PRO A 264 -18.94 36.69 -14.94
CA PRO A 264 -19.62 35.87 -15.95
C PRO A 264 -18.69 34.82 -16.60
N ASP A 265 -17.39 35.13 -16.72
CA ASP A 265 -16.39 34.22 -17.32
C ASP A 265 -15.65 33.34 -16.29
N GLY A 266 -15.96 33.51 -15.00
CA GLY A 266 -15.21 32.87 -13.91
C GLY A 266 -15.42 31.36 -13.77
N LEU A 267 -16.35 30.79 -14.54
CA LEU A 267 -16.56 29.34 -14.65
C LEU A 267 -15.48 28.67 -15.51
N GLY A 268 -14.82 29.44 -16.38
CA GLY A 268 -13.82 28.95 -17.33
C GLY A 268 -14.42 28.44 -18.64
N LYS A 269 -13.61 27.71 -19.41
CA LYS A 269 -14.00 27.20 -20.74
C LYS A 269 -14.77 25.88 -20.58
N LYS A 270 -15.86 25.72 -21.34
CA LYS A 270 -16.55 24.42 -21.47
C LYS A 270 -15.61 23.40 -22.15
N VAL A 271 -15.31 22.30 -21.46
CA VAL A 271 -14.43 21.24 -21.94
C VAL A 271 -15.18 19.98 -22.35
N GLY A 272 -16.43 19.82 -21.91
CA GLY A 272 -17.24 18.65 -22.25
C GLY A 272 -18.64 18.71 -21.64
N SER A 273 -19.39 17.64 -21.86
CA SER A 273 -20.72 17.43 -21.29
C SER A 273 -20.89 15.97 -20.88
N SER A 274 -21.62 15.74 -19.81
CA SER A 274 -21.95 14.45 -19.21
C SER A 274 -23.45 14.19 -19.34
N PRO A 275 -23.89 13.37 -20.33
CA PRO A 275 -25.29 12.98 -20.49
C PRO A 275 -25.68 11.84 -19.52
N ALA A 276 -26.96 11.44 -19.54
CA ALA A 276 -27.44 10.27 -18.81
C ALA A 276 -26.60 9.01 -19.08
N GLY A 277 -26.32 8.25 -18.03
CA GLY A 277 -25.44 7.06 -18.08
C GLY A 277 -23.95 7.37 -17.97
N SER A 278 -23.54 8.64 -17.93
CA SER A 278 -22.15 9.03 -17.64
C SER A 278 -21.93 9.28 -16.15
N SER A 279 -20.67 9.37 -15.74
CA SER A 279 -20.27 9.64 -14.37
C SER A 279 -19.14 10.67 -14.29
N PHE A 280 -19.03 11.38 -13.17
CA PHE A 280 -17.96 12.35 -12.94
C PHE A 280 -17.58 12.45 -11.46
N GLY A 281 -16.36 12.92 -11.20
CA GLY A 281 -15.85 13.12 -9.85
C GLY A 281 -15.33 11.86 -9.16
N GLU A 282 -14.99 10.81 -9.91
CA GLU A 282 -14.52 9.51 -9.40
C GLU A 282 -13.24 9.61 -8.54
N LEU A 283 -12.32 10.53 -8.87
CA LEU A 283 -11.07 10.72 -8.14
C LEU A 283 -11.31 11.15 -6.68
N ALA A 284 -12.47 11.75 -6.40
CA ALA A 284 -12.88 12.07 -5.03
C ALA A 284 -13.14 10.83 -4.18
N LEU A 285 -13.28 9.64 -4.76
CA LEU A 285 -13.37 8.41 -3.97
C LEU A 285 -11.99 7.89 -3.53
N MET A 286 -10.92 8.24 -4.26
CA MET A 286 -9.57 7.73 -4.00
C MET A 286 -8.80 8.56 -2.98
N TYR A 287 -8.71 9.88 -3.19
CA TYR A 287 -7.84 10.75 -2.39
C TYR A 287 -8.42 12.15 -2.22
N ASN A 288 -8.05 12.82 -1.13
CA ASN A 288 -8.53 14.16 -0.83
C ASN A 288 -7.82 15.17 -1.73
N ALA A 289 -8.35 15.35 -2.94
CA ALA A 289 -7.83 16.28 -3.93
C ALA A 289 -8.88 17.35 -4.29
N PRO A 290 -8.44 18.58 -4.58
CA PRO A 290 -9.30 19.62 -5.13
C PRO A 290 -9.94 19.17 -6.44
N ARG A 291 -11.18 19.60 -6.66
CA ARG A 291 -11.90 19.36 -7.91
C ARG A 291 -11.19 20.02 -9.08
N ALA A 292 -10.92 19.26 -10.14
CA ALA A 292 -10.21 19.74 -11.32
C ALA A 292 -11.09 20.57 -12.28
N ALA A 293 -12.42 20.48 -12.16
CA ALA A 293 -13.38 21.14 -13.03
C ALA A 293 -14.65 21.49 -12.25
N SER A 294 -15.41 22.47 -12.76
CA SER A 294 -16.76 22.79 -12.31
C SER A 294 -17.77 22.06 -13.17
N VAL A 295 -18.87 21.59 -12.59
CA VAL A 295 -19.93 20.83 -13.29
C VAL A 295 -21.28 21.46 -13.01
N VAL A 296 -22.00 21.85 -14.06
CA VAL A 296 -23.23 22.64 -13.97
C VAL A 296 -24.37 21.96 -14.76
N SER A 297 -25.58 21.95 -14.20
CA SER A 297 -26.76 21.40 -14.89
C SER A 297 -27.23 22.28 -16.05
N THR A 298 -27.66 21.68 -17.16
CA THR A 298 -28.29 22.43 -18.26
C THR A 298 -29.81 22.55 -18.10
N GLY A 299 -30.40 21.79 -17.17
CA GLY A 299 -31.84 21.72 -16.93
C GLY A 299 -32.18 20.88 -15.69
N PRO A 300 -33.47 20.69 -15.38
CA PRO A 300 -33.90 19.77 -14.33
C PRO A 300 -33.35 18.37 -14.58
N SER A 301 -32.66 17.82 -13.58
CA SER A 301 -31.84 16.61 -13.75
C SER A 301 -31.85 15.78 -12.47
N VAL A 302 -31.46 14.51 -12.59
CA VAL A 302 -31.32 13.59 -11.44
C VAL A 302 -29.93 12.97 -11.46
N LEU A 303 -29.27 13.00 -10.31
CA LEU A 303 -27.97 12.39 -10.07
C LEU A 303 -28.11 11.30 -9.02
N TRP A 304 -27.23 10.30 -9.10
CA TRP A 304 -26.88 9.45 -7.99
C TRP A 304 -25.55 9.92 -7.41
N GLN A 305 -25.46 10.03 -6.09
CA GLN A 305 -24.23 10.43 -5.40
C GLN A 305 -23.76 9.36 -4.42
N LEU A 306 -22.44 9.16 -4.34
CA LEU A 306 -21.79 8.26 -3.39
C LEU A 306 -20.67 9.01 -2.68
N ASP A 307 -20.62 8.93 -1.37
CA ASP A 307 -19.54 9.54 -0.59
C ASP A 307 -18.29 8.65 -0.52
N ARG A 308 -17.14 9.32 -0.43
CA ARG A 308 -15.81 8.71 -0.31
C ARG A 308 -15.72 7.71 0.84
N ILE A 309 -16.21 8.08 2.02
CA ILE A 309 -16.02 7.30 3.25
C ILE A 309 -16.79 5.98 3.14
N THR A 310 -18.05 6.03 2.72
CA THR A 310 -18.89 4.85 2.45
C THR A 310 -18.26 3.94 1.40
N PHE A 311 -17.77 4.49 0.28
CA PHE A 311 -17.10 3.69 -0.74
C PHE A 311 -15.87 2.97 -0.16
N ARG A 312 -14.95 3.70 0.48
CA ARG A 312 -13.73 3.12 1.05
C ARG A 312 -14.03 2.11 2.14
N ARG A 313 -15.06 2.35 2.97
CA ARG A 313 -15.46 1.43 4.03
C ARG A 313 -16.06 0.14 3.50
N ILE A 314 -16.89 0.20 2.46
CA ILE A 314 -17.38 -1.02 1.77
C ILE A 314 -16.21 -1.89 1.29
N LEU A 315 -15.21 -1.26 0.65
CA LEU A 315 -14.00 -1.96 0.16
C LEU A 315 -13.13 -2.53 1.29
N MET A 316 -12.92 -1.75 2.35
CA MET A 316 -12.08 -2.16 3.47
C MET A 316 -12.73 -3.26 4.32
N ASP A 317 -14.04 -3.17 4.55
CA ASP A 317 -14.76 -4.11 5.39
C ASP A 317 -14.73 -5.51 4.78
N SER A 318 -14.89 -5.66 3.46
CA SER A 318 -14.86 -6.99 2.83
C SER A 318 -13.47 -7.62 2.84
N ALA A 319 -12.42 -6.84 2.53
CA ALA A 319 -11.04 -7.32 2.60
C ALA A 319 -10.66 -7.74 4.03
N PHE A 320 -11.03 -6.92 5.03
CA PHE A 320 -10.76 -7.20 6.43
C PHE A 320 -11.55 -8.41 6.95
N GLN A 321 -12.85 -8.51 6.62
CA GLN A 321 -13.67 -9.66 6.99
C GLN A 321 -13.16 -10.95 6.34
N ARG A 322 -12.75 -10.90 5.06
CA ARG A 322 -12.14 -12.03 4.36
C ARG A 322 -10.84 -12.46 5.03
N ARG A 323 -9.95 -11.52 5.36
CA ARG A 323 -8.70 -11.79 6.08
C ARG A 323 -8.98 -12.42 7.45
N ARG A 324 -9.88 -11.84 8.23
CA ARG A 324 -10.23 -12.33 9.58
C ARG A 324 -10.88 -13.71 9.53
N MET A 325 -11.75 -13.96 8.55
CA MET A 325 -12.32 -15.28 8.30
C MET A 325 -11.21 -16.28 8.02
N TYR A 326 -10.30 -15.99 7.10
CA TYR A 326 -9.18 -16.89 6.81
C TYR A 326 -8.24 -17.07 7.98
N GLU A 327 -7.88 -16.01 8.71
CA GLU A 327 -7.03 -16.15 9.90
C GLU A 327 -7.68 -17.06 10.94
N SER A 328 -8.98 -16.90 11.23
CA SER A 328 -9.71 -17.79 12.14
C SER A 328 -9.78 -19.23 11.63
N PHE A 329 -9.95 -19.42 10.32
CA PHE A 329 -9.96 -20.74 9.70
C PHE A 329 -8.58 -21.40 9.74
N LEU A 330 -7.51 -20.70 9.34
CA LEU A 330 -6.15 -21.20 9.35
C LEU A 330 -5.65 -21.51 10.77
N ASP A 331 -6.11 -20.76 11.77
CA ASP A 331 -5.85 -21.06 13.18
C ASP A 331 -6.52 -22.37 13.63
N SER A 332 -7.69 -22.70 13.08
CA SER A 332 -8.38 -23.97 13.34
C SER A 332 -7.74 -25.19 12.65
N VAL A 333 -6.89 -24.98 11.63
CA VAL A 333 -6.23 -26.05 10.88
C VAL A 333 -5.02 -26.56 11.67
N PRO A 334 -5.04 -27.81 12.19
CA PRO A 334 -3.96 -28.29 13.08
C PRO A 334 -2.58 -28.28 12.43
N LEU A 335 -2.51 -28.50 11.11
CA LEU A 335 -1.26 -28.46 10.35
C LEU A 335 -0.56 -27.10 10.42
N LEU A 336 -1.34 -26.02 10.46
CA LEU A 336 -0.85 -24.64 10.41
C LEU A 336 -0.68 -24.01 11.79
N SER A 337 -0.97 -24.75 12.86
CA SER A 337 -0.86 -24.29 14.26
C SER A 337 0.57 -23.88 14.64
N THR A 338 1.59 -24.40 13.95
CA THR A 338 3.00 -24.08 14.18
C THR A 338 3.43 -22.74 13.60
N LEU A 339 2.63 -22.15 12.71
CA LEU A 339 2.92 -20.86 12.09
C LEU A 339 2.58 -19.71 13.03
N THR A 340 3.42 -18.68 13.01
CA THR A 340 3.17 -17.42 13.70
C THR A 340 1.95 -16.70 13.11
N PRO A 341 1.30 -15.79 13.86
CA PRO A 341 0.21 -14.98 13.33
C PRO A 341 0.58 -14.21 12.05
N TYR A 342 1.81 -13.69 11.97
CA TYR A 342 2.30 -12.96 10.79
C TYR A 342 2.37 -13.86 9.55
N GLU A 343 2.94 -15.06 9.67
CA GLU A 343 3.02 -16.03 8.58
C GLU A 343 1.63 -16.48 8.11
N ARG A 344 0.71 -16.75 9.05
CA ARG A 344 -0.69 -17.09 8.70
C ARG A 344 -1.39 -15.94 7.98
N SER A 345 -1.10 -14.71 8.38
CA SER A 345 -1.64 -13.51 7.75
C SER A 345 -1.16 -13.35 6.30
N LYS A 346 0.10 -13.70 6.01
CA LYS A 346 0.64 -13.73 4.63
C LYS A 346 -0.03 -14.81 3.79
N ILE A 347 -0.29 -15.98 4.37
CA ILE A 347 -1.02 -17.05 3.68
C ILE A 347 -2.46 -16.62 3.40
N ALA A 348 -3.16 -16.04 4.37
CA ALA A 348 -4.52 -15.53 4.22
C ALA A 348 -4.67 -14.56 3.05
N ASP A 349 -3.66 -13.71 2.80
CA ASP A 349 -3.62 -12.78 1.67
C ASP A 349 -3.45 -13.46 0.30
N ALA A 350 -2.82 -14.64 0.27
CA ALA A 350 -2.55 -15.39 -0.95
C ALA A 350 -3.62 -16.46 -1.26
N LEU A 351 -4.61 -16.65 -0.39
CA LEU A 351 -5.65 -17.65 -0.55
C LEU A 351 -6.81 -17.18 -1.43
N GLU A 352 -7.17 -18.02 -2.40
CA GLU A 352 -8.33 -17.82 -3.25
C GLU A 352 -9.45 -18.79 -2.86
N THR A 353 -10.67 -18.30 -2.66
CA THR A 353 -11.84 -19.16 -2.42
C THR A 353 -12.32 -19.74 -3.75
N LYS A 354 -12.58 -21.04 -3.80
CA LYS A 354 -13.33 -21.66 -4.89
C LYS A 354 -14.42 -22.58 -4.37
N LYS A 355 -15.59 -22.54 -5.01
CA LYS A 355 -16.73 -23.42 -4.70
C LYS A 355 -16.85 -24.50 -5.78
N TYR A 356 -17.18 -25.71 -5.36
CA TYR A 356 -17.50 -26.81 -6.26
C TYR A 356 -18.85 -27.43 -5.86
N PRO A 357 -19.73 -27.72 -6.82
CA PRO A 357 -20.96 -28.44 -6.53
C PRO A 357 -20.66 -29.89 -6.13
N ALA A 358 -21.66 -30.59 -5.59
CA ALA A 358 -21.53 -32.00 -5.24
C ALA A 358 -21.18 -32.87 -6.48
N ASN A 359 -20.49 -33.98 -6.25
CA ASN A 359 -20.06 -34.95 -7.25
C ASN A 359 -19.17 -34.38 -8.35
N THR A 360 -18.36 -33.36 -8.02
CA THR A 360 -17.45 -32.69 -8.96
C THR A 360 -16.01 -33.07 -8.66
N THR A 361 -15.24 -33.39 -9.70
CA THR A 361 -13.80 -33.65 -9.57
C THR A 361 -13.05 -32.34 -9.34
N ILE A 362 -12.47 -32.19 -8.15
CA ILE A 362 -11.64 -31.04 -7.76
C ILE A 362 -10.20 -31.22 -8.28
N ILE A 363 -9.67 -32.43 -8.11
CA ILE A 363 -8.36 -32.85 -8.61
C ILE A 363 -8.56 -34.14 -9.38
N LYS A 364 -7.92 -34.24 -10.55
CA LYS A 364 -7.90 -35.48 -11.33
C LYS A 364 -6.51 -36.12 -11.25
N GLU A 365 -6.48 -37.43 -11.05
CA GLU A 365 -5.25 -38.23 -11.10
C GLU A 365 -4.54 -38.03 -12.45
N GLY A 366 -3.21 -37.89 -12.41
CA GLY A 366 -2.36 -37.75 -13.58
C GLY A 366 -2.22 -36.32 -14.11
N ASP A 367 -3.06 -35.38 -13.67
CA ASP A 367 -2.91 -33.97 -14.03
C ASP A 367 -1.66 -33.36 -13.36
N VAL A 368 -1.15 -32.27 -13.93
CA VAL A 368 -0.06 -31.51 -13.30
C VAL A 368 -0.63 -30.73 -12.12
N GLY A 369 -0.04 -30.89 -10.93
CA GLY A 369 -0.48 -30.19 -9.74
C GLY A 369 0.09 -28.78 -9.65
N ALA A 370 -0.75 -27.75 -9.81
CA ALA A 370 -0.36 -26.34 -9.68
C ALA A 370 -0.87 -25.67 -8.39
N HIS A 371 -1.77 -26.33 -7.64
CA HIS A 371 -2.45 -25.74 -6.50
C HIS A 371 -2.49 -26.69 -5.29
N PHE A 372 -2.44 -26.11 -4.11
CA PHE A 372 -2.72 -26.73 -2.82
C PHE A 372 -4.10 -26.30 -2.35
N TYR A 373 -4.81 -27.17 -1.64
CA TYR A 373 -6.19 -26.95 -1.22
C TYR A 373 -6.37 -27.23 0.27
N ILE A 374 -7.14 -26.38 0.93
CA ILE A 374 -7.67 -26.60 2.29
C ILE A 374 -9.20 -26.58 2.21
N LEU A 375 -9.85 -27.59 2.77
CA LEU A 375 -11.30 -27.71 2.75
C LEU A 375 -11.92 -26.81 3.82
N GLU A 376 -12.63 -25.76 3.41
CA GLU A 376 -13.30 -24.84 4.35
C GLU A 376 -14.64 -25.42 4.83
N SER A 377 -15.43 -25.98 3.91
CA SER A 377 -16.73 -26.57 4.23
C SER A 377 -17.12 -27.68 3.26
N GLY A 378 -18.02 -28.55 3.72
CA GLY A 378 -18.49 -29.75 3.01
C GLY A 378 -17.59 -30.97 3.22
N SER A 379 -17.81 -32.02 2.42
CA SER A 379 -16.96 -33.22 2.40
C SER A 379 -16.50 -33.58 1.00
N ALA A 380 -15.30 -34.17 0.93
CA ALA A 380 -14.70 -34.67 -0.30
C ALA A 380 -14.01 -36.01 -0.04
N ALA A 381 -13.82 -36.80 -1.11
CA ALA A 381 -13.27 -38.13 -1.03
C ALA A 381 -12.17 -38.35 -2.07
N VAL A 382 -11.19 -39.18 -1.70
CA VAL A 382 -10.06 -39.57 -2.58
C VAL A 382 -10.35 -40.89 -3.27
N PHE A 383 -10.14 -40.92 -4.57
CA PHE A 383 -10.26 -42.10 -5.42
C PHE A 383 -9.00 -42.28 -6.26
N LYS A 384 -8.54 -43.52 -6.41
CA LYS A 384 -7.36 -43.86 -7.21
C LYS A 384 -7.76 -44.81 -8.33
N ARG A 385 -7.29 -44.57 -9.55
CA ARG A 385 -7.59 -45.42 -10.70
C ARG A 385 -7.10 -46.85 -10.45
N GLY A 386 -7.97 -47.81 -10.74
CA GLY A 386 -7.73 -49.22 -10.47
C GLY A 386 -8.10 -49.67 -9.05
N GLN A 387 -8.63 -48.76 -8.23
CA GLN A 387 -9.19 -49.06 -6.92
C GLN A 387 -10.56 -48.37 -6.80
N ASP A 388 -11.63 -49.16 -6.85
CA ASP A 388 -13.01 -48.63 -6.84
C ASP A 388 -13.45 -48.14 -5.45
N ASP A 389 -12.75 -48.57 -4.40
CA ASP A 389 -13.03 -48.14 -3.03
C ASP A 389 -12.48 -46.74 -2.75
N LYS A 390 -13.23 -46.00 -1.92
CA LYS A 390 -12.80 -44.71 -1.36
C LYS A 390 -11.55 -44.90 -0.49
N LEU A 391 -10.45 -44.21 -0.80
CA LEU A 391 -9.19 -44.31 -0.06
C LEU A 391 -9.22 -43.50 1.24
N LYS A 392 -9.78 -42.29 1.19
CA LYS A 392 -9.78 -41.35 2.31
C LYS A 392 -10.93 -40.36 2.17
N ASP A 393 -11.50 -40.00 3.31
CA ASP A 393 -12.45 -38.92 3.49
C ASP A 393 -11.76 -37.63 3.95
N TYR A 394 -12.23 -36.50 3.44
CA TYR A 394 -11.84 -35.16 3.85
C TYR A 394 -13.04 -34.40 4.41
N LYS A 395 -12.79 -33.72 5.53
CA LYS A 395 -13.73 -32.85 6.24
C LYS A 395 -13.14 -31.44 6.33
N SER A 396 -13.97 -30.49 6.79
CA SER A 396 -13.50 -29.13 7.05
C SER A 396 -12.23 -29.12 7.91
N GLY A 397 -11.23 -28.34 7.49
CA GLY A 397 -9.89 -28.27 8.08
C GLY A 397 -8.86 -29.24 7.48
N ASP A 398 -9.30 -30.27 6.74
CA ASP A 398 -8.39 -31.15 6.01
C ASP A 398 -7.81 -30.45 4.77
N TYR A 399 -6.68 -30.97 4.29
CA TYR A 399 -5.98 -30.47 3.12
C TYR A 399 -5.66 -31.58 2.13
N PHE A 400 -5.40 -31.18 0.88
CA PHE A 400 -5.00 -32.10 -0.18
C PHE A 400 -4.29 -31.37 -1.34
N GLY A 401 -3.61 -32.15 -2.17
CA GLY A 401 -2.90 -31.65 -3.36
C GLY A 401 -1.47 -31.17 -3.08
N GLU A 402 -0.97 -31.35 -1.86
CA GLU A 402 0.40 -31.07 -1.44
C GLU A 402 1.43 -31.95 -2.17
N LEU A 403 1.13 -33.24 -2.40
CA LEU A 403 2.11 -34.22 -2.90
C LEU A 403 2.69 -33.84 -4.27
N ALA A 404 1.86 -33.28 -5.15
CA ALA A 404 2.31 -32.86 -6.48
C ALA A 404 3.25 -31.65 -6.42
N LEU A 405 3.07 -30.78 -5.42
CA LEU A 405 3.92 -29.61 -5.21
C LEU A 405 5.22 -29.96 -4.49
N LEU A 406 5.17 -30.92 -3.57
CA LEU A 406 6.32 -31.38 -2.79
C LEU A 406 7.31 -32.23 -3.59
N ASN A 407 6.78 -33.07 -4.49
CA ASN A 407 7.56 -34.08 -5.20
C ASN A 407 7.75 -33.76 -6.69
N ASP A 408 7.21 -32.63 -7.18
CA ASP A 408 7.18 -32.26 -8.61
C ASP A 408 6.71 -33.42 -9.51
N LYS A 409 5.66 -34.13 -9.06
CA LYS A 409 5.05 -35.25 -9.76
C LYS A 409 3.59 -34.95 -10.11
N PRO A 410 3.01 -35.63 -11.12
CA PRO A 410 1.57 -35.56 -11.38
C PRO A 410 0.73 -35.95 -10.16
N ARG A 411 -0.54 -35.54 -10.16
CA ARG A 411 -1.51 -35.85 -9.10
C ARG A 411 -1.62 -37.37 -8.90
N ALA A 412 -1.37 -37.82 -7.66
CA ALA A 412 -1.33 -39.25 -7.33
C ALA A 412 -2.70 -39.93 -7.26
N ALA A 413 -3.77 -39.15 -7.06
CA ALA A 413 -5.15 -39.62 -6.96
C ALA A 413 -6.11 -38.49 -7.35
N SER A 414 -7.36 -38.84 -7.59
CA SER A 414 -8.45 -37.90 -7.82
C SER A 414 -9.14 -37.53 -6.52
N VAL A 415 -9.61 -36.29 -6.40
CA VAL A 415 -10.42 -35.82 -5.27
C VAL A 415 -11.76 -35.36 -5.83
N ILE A 416 -12.84 -35.91 -5.30
CA ILE A 416 -14.22 -35.64 -5.74
C ILE A 416 -15.01 -35.09 -4.56
N SER A 417 -15.76 -34.01 -4.78
CA SER A 417 -16.67 -33.48 -3.77
C SER A 417 -17.86 -34.42 -3.55
N GLU A 418 -18.19 -34.73 -2.30
CA GLU A 418 -19.39 -35.50 -1.95
C GLU A 418 -20.60 -34.56 -1.74
N THR A 419 -20.35 -33.38 -1.19
CA THR A 419 -21.34 -32.30 -1.03
C THR A 419 -20.96 -31.07 -1.85
N GLU A 420 -21.77 -30.01 -1.81
CA GLU A 420 -21.24 -28.69 -2.15
C GLU A 420 -20.06 -28.38 -1.21
N VAL A 421 -18.90 -28.04 -1.78
CA VAL A 421 -17.68 -27.77 -1.01
C VAL A 421 -17.15 -26.38 -1.32
N LYS A 422 -16.58 -25.75 -0.31
CA LYS A 422 -15.79 -24.53 -0.43
C LYS A 422 -14.36 -24.85 -0.04
N VAL A 423 -13.40 -24.46 -0.89
CA VAL A 423 -11.97 -24.71 -0.66
C VAL A 423 -11.20 -23.39 -0.74
N ALA A 424 -10.20 -23.27 0.11
CA ALA A 424 -9.16 -22.25 0.01
C ALA A 424 -8.01 -22.80 -0.85
N MET A 425 -7.67 -22.12 -1.93
CA MET A 425 -6.65 -22.51 -2.89
C MET A 425 -5.40 -21.66 -2.72
N LEU A 426 -4.23 -22.31 -2.73
CA LEU A 426 -2.93 -21.65 -2.77
C LEU A 426 -2.14 -22.13 -3.99
N GLY A 427 -1.64 -21.19 -4.80
CA GLY A 427 -0.80 -21.52 -5.96
C GLY A 427 0.57 -22.08 -5.55
N LYS A 428 1.24 -22.78 -6.48
CA LYS A 428 2.58 -23.38 -6.27
C LYS A 428 3.60 -22.39 -5.72
N ASP A 429 3.69 -21.19 -6.29
CA ASP A 429 4.65 -20.16 -5.86
C ASP A 429 4.36 -19.68 -4.43
N GLY A 430 3.08 -19.50 -4.10
CA GLY A 430 2.64 -19.17 -2.75
C GLY A 430 2.95 -20.29 -1.76
N PHE A 431 2.71 -21.55 -2.14
CA PHE A 431 3.03 -22.73 -1.34
C PHE A 431 4.52 -22.80 -0.99
N GLN A 432 5.41 -22.66 -1.98
CA GLN A 432 6.86 -22.75 -1.76
C GLN A 432 7.42 -21.59 -0.93
N ARG A 433 6.88 -20.37 -1.11
CA ARG A 433 7.38 -19.18 -0.41
C ARG A 433 6.81 -19.02 0.99
N LEU A 434 5.56 -19.42 1.22
CA LEU A 434 4.81 -19.10 2.44
C LEU A 434 4.65 -20.29 3.41
N LEU A 435 4.77 -21.54 2.95
CA LEU A 435 4.57 -22.73 3.79
C LEU A 435 5.87 -23.44 4.18
N GLY A 436 7.03 -22.81 3.97
CA GLY A 436 8.36 -23.41 4.22
C GLY A 436 8.48 -24.19 5.54
N PRO A 437 8.09 -23.62 6.71
CA PRO A 437 8.16 -24.34 7.99
C PRO A 437 7.29 -25.62 8.01
N VAL A 438 6.10 -25.54 7.43
CA VAL A 438 5.07 -26.61 7.42
C VAL A 438 5.37 -27.66 6.36
N GLU A 439 6.13 -27.33 5.33
CA GLU A 439 6.55 -28.26 4.27
C GLU A 439 7.20 -29.53 4.86
N SER A 440 8.04 -29.35 5.89
CA SER A 440 8.70 -30.45 6.59
C SER A 440 7.71 -31.42 7.25
N ILE A 441 6.61 -30.91 7.80
CA ILE A 441 5.54 -31.70 8.44
C ILE A 441 4.75 -32.46 7.36
N MET A 442 4.43 -31.80 6.25
CA MET A 442 3.74 -32.43 5.13
C MET A 442 4.58 -33.56 4.52
N ARG A 443 5.90 -33.38 4.37
CA ARG A 443 6.81 -34.42 3.85
C ARG A 443 6.90 -35.65 4.75
N ARG A 444 6.79 -35.51 6.06
CA ARG A 444 6.76 -36.65 7.02
C ARG A 444 5.46 -37.45 6.91
N ASN A 445 4.37 -36.80 6.56
CA ASN A 445 3.06 -37.43 6.40
C ASN A 445 2.81 -37.97 4.99
N ASP A 446 3.79 -37.90 4.08
CA ASP A 446 3.68 -38.39 2.71
C ASP A 446 3.44 -39.92 2.70
N PRO A 447 2.25 -40.39 2.27
CA PRO A 447 1.92 -41.81 2.26
C PRO A 447 2.79 -42.62 1.29
N SER A 448 3.45 -41.99 0.32
CA SER A 448 4.37 -42.68 -0.59
C SER A 448 5.70 -43.09 0.06
N LYS A 449 6.07 -42.49 1.20
CA LYS A 449 7.33 -42.77 1.91
C LYS A 449 7.19 -43.73 3.09
N ARG A 450 5.97 -43.98 3.57
CA ARG A 450 5.71 -44.90 4.69
C ARG A 450 6.15 -46.36 4.44
N GLY A 451 6.51 -46.72 3.21
CA GLY A 451 7.03 -48.06 2.86
C GLY A 451 8.55 -48.17 2.79
N SER A 452 9.33 -47.08 2.89
CA SER A 452 10.80 -47.11 2.74
C SER A 452 11.59 -47.06 4.06
N ASP A 453 10.94 -46.70 5.16
CA ASP A 453 11.62 -46.36 6.41
C ASP A 453 11.66 -47.50 7.45
N ASP A 454 11.13 -48.69 7.11
CA ASP A 454 11.08 -49.89 7.98
C ASP A 454 12.25 -50.88 7.76
N VAL A 455 13.27 -50.51 6.98
CA VAL A 455 14.49 -51.32 6.86
C VAL A 455 15.55 -50.75 7.79
N ASP A 456 15.60 -51.26 9.02
CA ASP A 456 16.72 -51.05 9.95
C ASP A 456 18.03 -51.54 9.29
N PRO A 457 18.97 -50.65 8.94
CA PRO A 457 20.21 -51.01 8.25
C PRO A 457 21.21 -51.76 9.15
N LEU A 458 20.86 -52.05 10.41
CA LEU A 458 21.69 -52.83 11.33
C LEU A 458 21.13 -54.24 11.64
N SER A 459 20.06 -54.66 10.98
CA SER A 459 19.49 -56.02 11.18
C SER A 459 20.16 -57.13 10.35
N SER A 460 21.20 -56.80 9.57
CA SER A 460 21.99 -57.80 8.84
C SER A 460 23.47 -57.47 8.86
N SER A 461 24.15 -57.88 9.94
CA SER A 461 25.56 -58.32 9.97
C SER A 461 25.88 -58.97 11.31
#